data_AF-A0A6L6FHK6-F1
#
_entry.id   AF-A0A6L6FHK6-F1
#
_cell.length_a   1.000
_cell.length_b   1.000
_cell.length_c   1.000
_cell.angle_alpha   90.00
_cell.angle_beta   90.00
_cell.angle_gamma   90.00
#
_symmetry.space_group_name_H-M   'P 1'
#
loop_
_entity.id
_entity.type
_entity.pdbx_description
1 polymer ?
#
loop_
_entity_poly.entity_id
_entity_poly.type
_entity_poly.pdbx_seq_one_letter_code
_entity_poly.pdbx_strand_id
1 'polypeptide(L)'
;MMQLFQFMNSNKNGFLCKKVQCNDGYFVSIQASSGHYCSPRQELPAYELYNSYELGYPSEPDPMINDYAECADDGFTETVYPYVPKEVVIALIEKHGGVKAS
;
A
#
# COMPACT_ATOMS: atom_id res chain seq x y z
N MET A 1 2.64 2.64 13.04
CA MET A 1 1.37 1.90 12.84
C MET A 1 0.06 2.73 12.79
N MET A 2 -0.39 3.46 13.83
CA MET A 2 -1.74 4.11 13.84
C MET A 2 -1.97 5.16 12.74
N GLN A 3 -0.92 5.87 12.31
CA GLN A 3 -1.04 6.96 11.34
C GLN A 3 -1.36 6.47 9.91
N LEU A 4 -0.92 5.26 9.53
CA LEU A 4 -1.18 4.72 8.20
C LEU A 4 -2.67 4.46 7.98
N PHE A 5 -3.29 3.66 8.84
CA PHE A 5 -4.71 3.32 8.67
C PHE A 5 -5.61 4.54 8.88
N GLN A 6 -5.25 5.46 9.77
CA GLN A 6 -5.96 6.72 9.90
C GLN A 6 -5.92 7.51 8.58
N PHE A 7 -4.75 7.66 7.96
CA PHE A 7 -4.62 8.31 6.65
C PHE A 7 -5.48 7.60 5.59
N MET A 8 -5.39 6.28 5.48
CA MET A 8 -6.13 5.50 4.48
C MET A 8 -7.65 5.63 4.67
N ASN A 9 -8.14 5.51 5.91
CA ASN A 9 -9.56 5.62 6.22
C ASN A 9 -10.10 7.03 5.99
N SER A 10 -9.34 8.08 6.34
CA SER A 10 -9.72 9.48 6.08
C SER A 10 -9.71 9.87 4.61
N ASN A 11 -8.99 9.12 3.77
CA ASN A 11 -8.90 9.35 2.32
C ASN A 11 -9.66 8.33 1.48
N LYS A 12 -10.54 7.52 2.10
CA LYS A 12 -11.36 6.54 1.40
C LYS A 12 -12.36 7.24 0.48
N ASN A 13 -12.12 7.21 -0.83
CA ASN A 13 -13.01 7.76 -1.85
C ASN A 13 -13.37 6.69 -2.89
N GLY A 14 -14.27 5.77 -2.51
CA GLY A 14 -14.66 4.64 -3.36
C GLY A 14 -13.45 3.75 -3.69
N PHE A 15 -13.27 3.45 -4.98
CA PHE A 15 -12.18 2.60 -5.48
C PHE A 15 -10.84 3.32 -5.65
N LEU A 16 -10.81 4.66 -5.54
CA LEU A 16 -9.57 5.43 -5.73
C LEU A 16 -8.83 5.54 -4.39
N CYS A 17 -7.75 4.78 -4.22
CA CYS A 17 -6.85 5.01 -3.10
C CYS A 17 -5.76 6.02 -3.49
N LYS A 18 -5.60 7.05 -2.65
CA LYS A 18 -4.55 8.06 -2.82
C LYS A 18 -3.18 7.46 -2.52
N LYS A 19 -2.15 7.99 -3.18
CA LYS A 19 -0.74 7.71 -2.87
C LYS A 19 -0.45 8.06 -1.41
N VAL A 20 0.13 7.12 -0.67
CA VAL A 20 0.72 7.37 0.63
C VAL A 20 2.11 7.94 0.39
N GLN A 21 2.35 9.17 0.86
CA GLN A 21 3.67 9.79 0.83
C GLN A 21 4.32 9.63 2.19
N CYS A 22 5.59 9.25 2.22
CA CYS A 22 6.39 9.06 3.42
C CYS A 22 7.31 10.26 3.68
N ASN A 23 7.87 10.33 4.89
CA ASN A 23 8.65 11.49 5.34
C ASN A 23 9.99 11.65 4.60
N ASP A 24 10.56 10.57 4.07
CA ASP A 24 11.79 10.61 3.27
C ASP A 24 11.56 10.93 1.79
N GLY A 25 10.30 11.09 1.37
CA GLY A 25 9.92 11.37 -0.02
C GLY A 25 9.41 10.17 -0.80
N TYR A 26 9.56 8.95 -0.28
CA TYR A 26 8.99 7.74 -0.90
C TYR A 26 7.47 7.85 -1.01
N PHE A 27 6.89 7.39 -2.11
CA PHE A 27 5.44 7.23 -2.21
C PHE A 27 5.05 5.90 -2.83
N VAL A 28 3.89 5.38 -2.43
CA VAL A 28 3.31 4.16 -3.00
C VAL A 28 1.79 4.22 -2.90
N SER A 29 1.07 3.64 -3.86
CA SER A 29 -0.38 3.42 -3.74
C SER A 29 -0.63 2.16 -2.91
N ILE A 30 -1.56 2.21 -1.96
CA ILE A 30 -1.95 1.06 -1.12
C ILE A 30 -3.46 0.95 -1.17
N GLN A 31 -4.02 -0.17 -1.62
CA GLN A 31 -5.47 -0.31 -1.83
C GLN A 31 -5.99 -1.69 -1.42
N ALA A 32 -7.25 -1.72 -1.01
CA ALA A 32 -7.95 -2.94 -0.62
C ALA A 32 -9.47 -2.74 -0.74
N SER A 33 -10.10 -3.61 -1.54
CA SER A 33 -11.53 -3.64 -1.76
C SER A 33 -11.92 -4.96 -2.44
N SER A 34 -13.19 -5.14 -2.79
CA SER A 34 -13.63 -6.27 -3.62
C SER A 34 -12.94 -6.38 -4.99
N GLY A 35 -12.41 -5.27 -5.52
CA GLY A 35 -11.73 -5.21 -6.82
C GLY A 35 -10.22 -5.51 -6.78
N HIS A 36 -9.57 -5.33 -5.63
CA HIS A 36 -8.11 -5.33 -5.53
C HIS A 36 -7.53 -6.68 -5.10
N TYR A 37 -6.24 -6.89 -5.32
CA TYR A 37 -5.49 -8.04 -4.84
C TYR A 37 -5.21 -7.95 -3.32
N CYS A 38 -6.25 -8.10 -2.51
CA CYS A 38 -6.20 -8.02 -1.04
C CYS A 38 -6.94 -9.18 -0.36
N SER A 39 -6.70 -9.38 0.93
CA SER A 39 -7.39 -10.39 1.75
C SER A 39 -8.04 -9.74 2.96
N PRO A 40 -9.34 -9.96 3.23
CA PRO A 40 -10.32 -10.54 2.31
C PRO A 40 -10.55 -9.63 1.10
N ARG A 41 -10.91 -10.21 -0.04
CA ARG A 41 -11.23 -9.46 -1.27
C ARG A 41 -12.70 -9.06 -1.27
N GLN A 42 -13.05 -8.10 -0.41
CA GLN A 42 -14.41 -7.58 -0.22
C GLN A 42 -14.36 -6.15 0.29
N GLU A 43 -15.50 -5.45 0.32
CA GLU A 43 -15.57 -4.15 0.98
C GLU A 43 -15.59 -4.30 2.51
N LEU A 44 -14.60 -3.74 3.20
CA LEU A 44 -14.58 -3.64 4.66
C LEU A 44 -14.82 -2.19 5.13
N PRO A 45 -15.37 -2.00 6.34
CA PRO A 45 -15.63 -0.66 6.85
C PRO A 45 -14.34 0.14 7.09
N ALA A 46 -13.23 -0.53 7.43
CA ALA A 46 -11.96 0.12 7.73
C ALA A 46 -10.76 -0.68 7.20
N TYR A 47 -9.69 0.02 6.81
CA TYR A 47 -8.51 -0.56 6.16
C TYR A 47 -7.70 -1.48 7.08
N GLU A 48 -7.68 -1.24 8.39
CA GLU A 48 -7.00 -2.07 9.38
C GLU A 48 -7.58 -3.49 9.50
N LEU A 49 -8.76 -3.75 8.93
CA LEU A 49 -9.43 -5.06 8.99
C LEU A 49 -8.98 -6.02 7.88
N TYR A 50 -8.26 -5.55 6.85
CA TYR A 50 -7.66 -6.43 5.85
C TYR A 50 -6.40 -7.10 6.38
N ASN A 51 -6.06 -8.29 5.90
CA ASN A 51 -4.84 -9.02 6.21
C ASN A 51 -3.71 -8.76 5.18
N SER A 52 -4.08 -8.32 3.97
CA SER A 52 -3.12 -7.94 2.93
C SER A 52 -3.71 -6.87 2.02
N TYR A 53 -2.84 -6.19 1.27
CA TYR A 53 -3.19 -5.07 0.41
C TYR A 53 -2.54 -5.24 -0.97
N GLU A 54 -3.14 -4.61 -1.97
CA GLU A 54 -2.48 -4.38 -3.25
C GLU A 54 -1.67 -3.09 -3.15
N LEU A 55 -0.38 -3.18 -3.48
CA LEU A 55 0.49 -2.02 -3.62
C LEU A 55 0.70 -1.72 -5.11
N GLY A 56 1.07 -0.49 -5.45
CA GLY A 56 1.36 -0.18 -6.84
C GLY A 56 2.12 1.13 -7.04
N TYR A 57 2.89 1.15 -8.12
CA TYR A 57 3.60 2.32 -8.63
C TYR A 57 4.40 3.09 -7.56
N PRO A 58 5.31 2.41 -6.84
CA PRO A 58 6.17 3.10 -5.89
C PRO A 58 7.09 4.10 -6.60
N SER A 59 7.52 5.13 -5.90
CA SER A 59 8.40 6.18 -6.43
C SER A 59 9.79 5.69 -6.83
N GLU A 60 10.25 4.63 -6.17
CA GLU A 60 11.52 3.96 -6.42
C GLU A 60 11.38 2.48 -6.05
N PRO A 61 12.24 1.58 -6.57
CA PRO A 61 12.25 0.18 -6.16
C PRO A 61 12.54 0.00 -4.67
N ASP A 62 11.82 -0.90 -4.00
CA ASP A 62 12.12 -1.30 -2.62
C ASP A 62 12.27 -2.82 -2.50
N PRO A 63 13.48 -3.35 -2.18
CA PRO A 63 13.72 -4.78 -1.99
C PRO A 63 12.76 -5.47 -1.01
N MET A 64 12.13 -4.74 -0.09
CA MET A 64 11.15 -5.29 0.85
C MET A 64 9.87 -5.81 0.18
N ILE A 65 9.52 -5.28 -1.00
CA ILE A 65 8.32 -5.67 -1.74
C ILE A 65 8.61 -6.26 -3.12
N ASN A 66 9.85 -6.25 -3.62
CA ASN A 66 10.21 -6.72 -4.96
C ASN A 66 9.67 -8.13 -5.29
N ASP A 67 9.72 -9.06 -4.32
CA ASP A 67 9.24 -10.44 -4.50
C ASP A 67 7.71 -10.56 -4.66
N TYR A 68 6.98 -9.48 -4.37
CA TYR A 68 5.53 -9.41 -4.57
C TYR A 68 5.15 -8.82 -5.92
N ALA A 69 6.08 -8.33 -6.75
CA ALA A 69 5.76 -7.72 -8.03
C ALA A 69 5.07 -8.73 -8.96
N GLU A 70 3.92 -8.35 -9.55
CA GLU A 70 3.17 -9.21 -10.49
C GLU A 70 3.95 -9.38 -11.80
N CYS A 71 4.47 -8.29 -12.35
CA CYS A 71 5.34 -8.26 -13.51
C CYS A 71 6.65 -7.57 -13.15
N ALA A 72 7.70 -8.34 -12.81
CA ALA A 72 9.02 -7.79 -12.52
C ALA A 72 9.72 -7.25 -13.77
N ASP A 73 9.37 -7.73 -14.97
CA ASP A 73 9.94 -7.31 -16.25
C ASP A 73 9.57 -5.86 -16.62
N ASP A 74 8.42 -5.37 -16.14
CA ASP A 74 7.96 -3.98 -16.33
C ASP A 74 8.68 -3.00 -15.39
N GLY A 75 9.53 -3.51 -14.48
CA GLY A 75 10.25 -2.72 -13.50
C GLY A 75 9.46 -2.50 -12.20
N PHE A 76 10.19 -2.41 -11.09
CA PHE A 76 9.60 -2.32 -9.74
C PHE A 76 8.80 -1.02 -9.49
N THR A 77 8.89 -0.01 -10.34
CA THR A 77 8.12 1.24 -10.18
C THR A 77 6.88 1.32 -11.07
N GLU A 78 6.72 0.39 -12.02
CA GLU A 78 5.63 0.40 -13.02
C GLU A 78 4.81 -0.89 -12.97
N THR A 79 4.66 -1.45 -11.77
CA THR A 79 3.97 -2.73 -11.54
C THR A 79 3.08 -2.65 -10.31
N VAL A 80 2.20 -3.64 -10.18
CA VAL A 80 1.40 -3.88 -8.97
C VAL A 80 2.02 -5.00 -8.15
N TYR A 81 1.72 -4.95 -6.86
CA TYR A 81 2.24 -5.86 -5.85
C TYR A 81 1.02 -6.50 -5.16
N PRO A 82 0.53 -7.63 -5.68
CA PRO A 82 -0.65 -8.30 -5.14
C PRO A 82 -0.42 -8.92 -3.76
N TYR A 83 -1.44 -8.87 -2.92
CA TYR A 83 -1.54 -9.57 -1.63
C TYR A 83 -0.35 -9.36 -0.67
N VAL A 84 0.23 -8.15 -0.66
CA VAL A 84 1.32 -7.80 0.28
C VAL A 84 0.79 -7.86 1.71
N PRO A 85 1.37 -8.68 2.60
CA PRO A 85 0.91 -8.83 3.98
C PRO A 85 0.88 -7.49 4.72
N LYS A 86 -0.11 -7.30 5.60
CA LYS A 86 -0.26 -6.09 6.41
C LYS A 86 1.03 -5.68 7.11
N GLU A 87 1.70 -6.65 7.71
CA GLU A 87 2.91 -6.43 8.50
C GLU A 87 4.06 -5.92 7.61
N VAL A 88 4.15 -6.41 6.38
CA VAL A 88 5.13 -5.93 5.37
C VAL A 88 4.80 -4.50 4.97
N VAL A 89 3.53 -4.18 4.72
CA VAL A 89 3.10 -2.82 4.39
C VAL A 89 3.42 -1.84 5.52
N ILE A 90 3.12 -2.20 6.76
CA ILE A 90 3.44 -1.36 7.92
C ILE A 90 4.95 -1.15 8.03
N ALA A 91 5.74 -2.22 7.89
CA ALA A 91 7.19 -2.15 8.00
C ALA A 91 7.83 -1.34 6.85
N LEU A 92 7.30 -1.43 5.64
CA LEU A 92 7.71 -0.59 4.50
C LEU A 92 7.49 0.90 4.81
N ILE A 93 6.30 1.25 5.30
CA ILE A 93 5.99 2.65 5.64
C ILE A 93 6.84 3.14 6.82
N GLU A 94 7.11 2.30 7.82
CA GLU A 94 7.98 2.63 8.95
C GLU A 94 9.44 2.79 8.52
N LYS A 95 9.94 1.95 7.60
CA LYS A 95 11.26 2.08 6.97
C LYS A 95 11.44 3.45 6.32
N HIS A 96 10.40 3.97 5.66
CA HIS A 96 10.41 5.29 5.00
C HIS A 96 10.04 6.47 5.93
N GLY A 97 10.15 6.26 7.25
CA GLY A 97 9.95 7.31 8.25
C GLY A 97 8.49 7.61 8.57
N GLY A 98 7.55 6.76 8.15
CA GLY A 98 6.13 6.92 8.39
C GLY A 98 5.43 7.84 7.39
N VAL A 99 4.09 7.91 7.50
CA VAL A 99 3.27 8.75 6.62
C VAL A 99 3.57 10.23 6.87
N LYS A 100 3.82 10.97 5.78
CA LYS A 100 3.99 12.41 5.82
C LYS A 100 2.67 13.08 6.17
N ALA A 101 2.69 13.86 7.24
CA ALA A 101 1.56 14.71 7.59
C ALA A 101 1.38 15.80 6.51
N SER A 102 0.16 15.90 5.97
CA SER A 102 -0.26 16.92 5.02
C SER A 102 -0.78 18.17 5.72
#